data_AF-A0A661HJF3-F1
#
_entry.id   AF-A0A661HJF3-F1
#
_cell.length_a   1.000
_cell.length_b   1.000
_cell.length_c   1.000
_cell.angle_alpha   90.00
_cell.angle_beta   90.00
_cell.angle_gamma   90.00
#
_symmetry.space_group_name_H-M   'P 1'
#
loop_
_entity.id
_entity.type
_entity.pdbx_description
1 polymer ?
#
loop_
_entity_poly.entity_id
_entity_poly.type
_entity_poly.pdbx_seq_one_letter_code
_entity_poly.pdbx_strand_id
1 'polypeptide(L)'
;NAAKIYNLIEANHTPSIRTLFASTGVKGDALASDYYMQELLAAHSVNTAPLATIEAYTEAKAAKFPLEDSEIKGYFTKLEDNGFSMDEVYAQLLKEGLDAFEKAFQDMLNTLK
;
A
#
# COMPACT_ATOMS: atom_id res chain seq x y z
N ASN A 1 5.13 -5.03 -4.53
CA ASN A 1 4.65 -5.50 -3.21
C ASN A 1 3.13 -5.63 -3.16
N ALA A 2 2.35 -4.54 -3.33
CA ALA A 2 0.88 -4.58 -3.27
C ALA A 2 0.23 -5.68 -4.14
N ALA A 3 0.70 -5.86 -5.38
CA ALA A 3 0.24 -6.93 -6.29
C ALA A 3 0.44 -8.35 -5.73
N LYS A 4 1.57 -8.61 -5.06
CA LYS A 4 1.81 -9.92 -4.40
C LYS A 4 0.74 -10.20 -3.35
N ILE A 5 0.43 -9.20 -2.51
CA ILE A 5 -0.54 -9.34 -1.42
C ILE A 5 -1.96 -9.48 -1.98
N TYR A 6 -2.30 -8.67 -2.99
CA TYR A 6 -3.59 -8.77 -3.68
C TYR A 6 -3.82 -10.17 -4.27
N ASN A 7 -2.86 -10.68 -5.05
CA ASN A 7 -2.96 -12.03 -5.64
C ASN A 7 -3.12 -13.11 -4.57
N LEU A 8 -2.41 -13.00 -3.44
CA LEU A 8 -2.52 -13.96 -2.33
C LEU A 8 -3.91 -13.94 -1.67
N ILE A 9 -4.51 -12.76 -1.50
CA ILE A 9 -5.85 -12.61 -0.91
C ILE A 9 -6.92 -13.16 -1.87
N GLU A 10 -6.86 -12.79 -3.15
CA GLU A 10 -7.84 -13.26 -4.15
C GLU A 10 -7.76 -14.78 -4.35
N ALA A 11 -6.56 -15.36 -4.38
CA ALA A 11 -6.35 -16.80 -4.49
C ALA A 11 -6.87 -17.59 -3.26
N ASN A 12 -7.04 -16.93 -2.11
CA ASN A 12 -7.59 -17.56 -0.91
C ASN A 12 -9.12 -17.74 -1.00
N HIS A 13 -9.81 -16.99 -1.88
CA HIS A 13 -11.26 -17.08 -2.11
C HIS A 13 -12.13 -16.95 -0.84
N THR A 14 -11.68 -16.21 0.17
CA THR A 14 -12.48 -15.94 1.37
C THR A 14 -13.41 -14.74 1.14
N PRO A 15 -14.75 -14.92 1.02
CA PRO A 15 -15.65 -13.86 0.53
C PRO A 15 -15.71 -12.60 1.40
N SER A 16 -15.42 -12.73 2.69
CA SER A 16 -15.47 -11.62 3.66
C SER A 16 -14.15 -10.86 3.79
N ILE A 17 -13.08 -11.31 3.13
CA ILE A 17 -11.77 -10.67 3.16
C ILE A 17 -11.58 -9.92 1.84
N ARG A 18 -11.12 -8.68 1.95
CA ARG A 18 -10.78 -7.83 0.81
C ARG A 18 -9.42 -7.20 1.04
N THR A 19 -8.69 -6.96 -0.04
CA THR A 19 -7.45 -6.19 0.03
C THR A 19 -7.78 -4.74 0.36
N LEU A 20 -7.12 -4.17 1.38
CA LEU A 20 -7.22 -2.75 1.71
C LEU A 20 -5.86 -2.08 1.49
N PHE A 21 -5.81 -1.10 0.59
CA PHE A 21 -4.65 -0.25 0.39
C PHE A 21 -4.77 0.99 1.28
N ALA A 22 -3.83 1.16 2.21
CA ALA A 22 -3.74 2.32 3.09
C ALA A 22 -2.49 3.15 2.78
N SER A 23 -2.42 4.35 3.35
CA SER A 23 -1.30 5.29 3.14
C SER A 23 -1.08 5.64 1.66
N THR A 24 -2.16 5.80 0.90
CA THR A 24 -2.14 6.08 -0.55
C THR A 24 -2.14 7.56 -0.90
N GLY A 25 -1.93 8.44 0.08
CA GLY A 25 -1.59 9.84 -0.19
C GLY A 25 -0.15 9.95 -0.69
N VAL A 26 0.06 10.62 -1.83
CA VAL A 26 1.40 10.91 -2.33
C VAL A 26 2.11 11.87 -1.38
N LYS A 27 3.38 11.59 -1.10
CA LYS A 27 4.26 12.45 -0.29
C LYS A 27 5.11 13.31 -1.22
N GLY A 28 4.99 14.63 -1.11
CA GLY A 28 5.69 15.60 -1.96
C GLY A 28 5.12 15.68 -3.38
N ASP A 29 5.89 16.26 -4.30
CA ASP A 29 5.39 16.70 -5.62
C ASP A 29 5.92 15.85 -6.80
N ALA A 30 6.64 14.77 -6.51
CA ALA A 30 7.27 13.94 -7.55
C ALA A 30 6.27 13.08 -8.35
N LEU A 31 5.08 12.85 -7.80
CA LEU A 31 4.01 12.05 -8.41
C LEU A 31 2.71 12.85 -8.36
N ALA A 32 1.79 12.56 -9.29
CA ALA A 32 0.45 13.13 -9.26
C ALA A 32 -0.27 12.75 -7.96
N SER A 33 -1.06 13.64 -7.39
CA SER A 33 -1.70 13.46 -6.07
C SER A 33 -2.63 12.24 -5.97
N ASP A 34 -3.12 11.74 -7.10
CA ASP A 34 -3.98 10.57 -7.24
C ASP A 34 -3.24 9.33 -7.78
N TYR A 35 -1.91 9.36 -7.89
CA TYR A 35 -1.09 8.30 -8.47
C TYR A 35 -1.41 6.93 -7.86
N TYR A 36 -1.42 6.80 -6.52
CA TYR A 36 -1.71 5.52 -5.88
C TYR A 36 -3.18 5.10 -6.00
N MET A 37 -4.12 6.03 -6.24
CA MET A 37 -5.51 5.66 -6.55
C MET A 37 -5.62 5.00 -7.92
N GLN A 38 -4.92 5.54 -8.92
CA GLN A 38 -4.87 4.98 -10.27
C GLN A 38 -4.10 3.65 -10.31
N GLU A 39 -2.91 3.62 -9.69
CA GLU A 39 -2.00 2.48 -9.79
C GLU A 39 -2.37 1.31 -8.87
N LEU A 40 -3.26 1.53 -7.88
CA LEU A 40 -3.80 0.48 -7.00
C LEU A 40 -5.28 0.17 -7.27
N LEU A 41 -5.79 0.55 -8.46
CA LEU A 41 -7.15 0.23 -8.84
C LEU A 41 -7.29 -1.27 -9.12
N ALA A 42 -7.97 -1.98 -8.23
CA ALA A 42 -8.14 -3.43 -8.27
C ALA A 42 -9.60 -3.83 -7.92
N ALA A 43 -10.11 -4.89 -8.57
CA ALA A 43 -11.41 -5.47 -8.21
C ALA A 43 -11.39 -6.02 -6.79
N HIS A 44 -12.54 -6.06 -6.10
CA HIS A 44 -12.67 -6.61 -4.74
C HIS A 44 -11.73 -5.97 -3.69
N SER A 45 -11.31 -4.72 -3.92
CA SER A 45 -10.40 -4.00 -3.02
C SER A 45 -11.02 -2.72 -2.45
N VAL A 46 -10.40 -2.19 -1.40
CA VAL A 46 -10.70 -0.89 -0.80
C VAL A 46 -9.42 -0.06 -0.83
N ASN A 47 -9.53 1.22 -1.17
CA ASN A 47 -8.43 2.18 -1.03
C ASN A 47 -8.83 3.25 -0.02
N THR A 48 -8.04 3.41 1.05
CA THR A 48 -8.23 4.46 2.05
C THR A 48 -7.23 5.59 1.80
N ALA A 49 -7.74 6.73 1.37
CA ALA A 49 -6.94 7.88 0.97
C ALA A 49 -7.37 9.14 1.72
N PRO A 50 -6.46 10.12 1.91
CA PRO A 50 -6.83 11.46 2.37
C PRO A 50 -7.86 12.11 1.45
N LEU A 51 -8.70 13.00 1.98
CA LEU A 51 -9.75 13.69 1.19
C LEU A 51 -9.19 14.38 -0.05
N ALA A 52 -8.06 15.09 0.08
CA ALA A 52 -7.43 15.78 -1.05
C ALA A 52 -6.99 14.81 -2.17
N THR A 53 -6.58 13.58 -1.83
CA THR A 53 -6.27 12.54 -2.83
C THR A 53 -7.53 12.04 -3.52
N ILE A 54 -8.63 11.90 -2.79
CA ILE A 54 -9.93 11.52 -3.36
C ILE A 54 -10.45 12.61 -4.31
N GLU A 55 -10.37 13.87 -3.91
CA GLU A 55 -10.79 15.02 -4.73
C GLU A 55 -9.94 15.17 -6.00
N ALA A 56 -8.65 14.85 -5.92
CA ALA A 56 -7.77 14.83 -7.09
C ALA A 56 -8.07 13.67 -8.07
N TYR A 57 -8.71 12.59 -7.60
CA TYR A 57 -9.03 11.43 -8.41
C TYR A 57 -10.37 11.62 -9.13
N THR A 58 -10.33 12.18 -10.34
CA THR A 58 -11.53 12.60 -11.06
C THR A 58 -12.10 11.53 -12.01
N GLU A 59 -11.25 10.68 -12.59
CA GLU A 59 -11.67 9.65 -13.53
C GLU A 59 -10.91 8.35 -13.29
N ALA A 60 -11.65 7.24 -13.20
CA ALA A 60 -11.06 5.93 -13.06
C ALA A 60 -10.49 5.43 -14.38
N LYS A 61 -9.21 5.05 -14.36
CA LYS A 61 -8.56 4.35 -15.49
C LYS A 61 -8.87 2.85 -15.44
N ALA A 62 -8.29 2.09 -16.37
CA ALA A 62 -8.37 0.63 -16.33
C ALA A 62 -7.73 0.05 -15.06
N ALA A 63 -8.33 -1.02 -14.52
CA ALA A 63 -7.78 -1.74 -13.38
C ALA A 63 -6.36 -2.26 -13.69
N LYS A 64 -5.47 -2.22 -12.70
CA LYS A 64 -4.05 -2.60 -12.81
C LYS A 64 -3.76 -4.02 -12.31
N PHE A 65 -4.77 -4.70 -11.79
CA PHE A 65 -4.67 -5.98 -11.10
C PHE A 65 -5.63 -7.01 -11.70
N PRO A 66 -5.31 -8.32 -11.59
CA PRO A 66 -4.07 -8.87 -11.04
C PRO A 66 -2.86 -8.64 -11.97
N LEU A 67 -1.65 -8.60 -11.38
CA LEU A 67 -0.41 -8.71 -12.15
C LEU A 67 0.01 -10.17 -12.24
N GLU A 68 0.72 -10.51 -13.31
CA GLU A 68 1.26 -11.85 -13.50
C GLU A 68 2.32 -12.20 -12.44
N ASP A 69 2.25 -13.42 -11.92
CA ASP A 69 3.18 -13.91 -10.89
C ASP A 69 4.65 -13.86 -11.34
N SER A 70 4.90 -14.04 -12.64
CA SER A 70 6.24 -13.95 -13.22
C SER A 70 6.81 -12.53 -13.16
N GLU A 71 5.97 -11.51 -13.39
CA GLU A 71 6.35 -10.10 -13.26
C GLU A 71 6.66 -9.75 -11.81
N ILE A 72 5.79 -10.17 -10.89
CA ILE A 72 5.96 -9.95 -9.46
C ILE A 72 7.27 -10.60 -8.98
N LYS A 73 7.49 -11.88 -9.31
CA LYS A 73 8.71 -12.60 -8.93
C LYS A 73 9.95 -11.95 -9.53
N GLY A 74 9.91 -11.58 -10.82
CA GLY A 74 11.02 -10.92 -11.50
C GLY A 74 11.40 -9.59 -10.84
N TYR A 75 10.43 -8.80 -10.35
CA TYR A 75 10.69 -7.58 -9.60
C TYR A 75 11.41 -7.87 -8.28
N PHE A 76 10.95 -8.86 -7.51
CA PHE A 76 11.57 -9.20 -6.22
C PHE A 76 12.96 -9.82 -6.38
N THR A 77 13.20 -10.66 -7.39
CA THR A 77 14.54 -11.18 -7.72
C THR A 77 15.49 -10.04 -8.05
N LYS A 78 15.07 -9.05 -8.85
CA LYS A 78 15.90 -7.88 -9.14
C LYS A 78 16.28 -7.09 -7.88
N LEU A 79 15.40 -6.98 -6.90
CA LEU A 79 15.72 -6.34 -5.63
C LEU A 79 16.80 -7.12 -4.88
N GLU A 80 16.64 -8.44 -4.77
CA GLU A 80 17.60 -9.32 -4.12
C GLU A 80 18.98 -9.30 -4.81
N ASP A 81 19.00 -9.35 -6.14
CA ASP A 81 20.23 -9.27 -6.96
C ASP A 81 20.98 -7.93 -6.75
N ASN A 82 20.27 -6.88 -6.36
CA ASN A 82 20.86 -5.57 -6.02
C ASN A 82 21.14 -5.42 -4.52
N GLY A 83 21.08 -6.51 -3.75
CA GLY A 83 21.42 -6.53 -2.33
C GLY A 83 20.31 -6.05 -1.39
N PHE A 84 19.06 -5.93 -1.86
CA PHE A 84 17.93 -5.56 -1.01
C PHE A 84 17.26 -6.80 -0.42
N SER A 85 17.32 -6.93 0.91
CA SER A 85 16.53 -7.92 1.65
C SER A 85 15.14 -7.36 1.97
N MET A 86 14.11 -7.90 1.31
CA MET A 86 12.74 -7.48 1.60
C MET A 86 12.27 -7.85 3.00
N ASP A 87 12.80 -8.93 3.59
CA ASP A 87 12.46 -9.32 4.96
C ASP A 87 13.02 -8.30 5.97
N GLU A 88 14.23 -7.78 5.75
CA GLU A 88 14.79 -6.69 6.55
C GLU A 88 13.97 -5.41 6.39
N VAL A 89 13.58 -5.06 5.16
CA VAL A 89 12.73 -3.88 4.89
C VAL A 89 11.38 -4.01 5.59
N TYR A 90 10.74 -5.18 5.56
CA TYR A 90 9.48 -5.41 6.25
C TYR A 90 9.64 -5.34 7.77
N ALA A 91 10.69 -5.93 8.33
CA ALA A 91 10.97 -5.87 9.77
C ALA A 91 11.19 -4.42 10.22
N GLN A 92 11.96 -3.64 9.45
CA GLN A 92 12.19 -2.23 9.71
C GLN A 92 10.88 -1.43 9.66
N LEU A 93 10.11 -1.54 8.58
CA LEU A 93 8.86 -0.79 8.40
C LEU A 93 7.82 -1.13 9.46
N LEU A 94 7.74 -2.40 9.90
CA LEU A 94 6.88 -2.82 10.99
C LEU A 94 7.28 -2.13 12.30
N LYS A 95 8.57 -2.17 12.64
CA LYS A 95 9.08 -1.52 13.86
C LYS A 95 8.81 -0.02 13.84
N GLU A 96 9.18 0.67 12.76
CA GLU A 96 8.98 2.11 12.63
C GLU A 96 7.49 2.50 12.66
N GLY A 97 6.62 1.68 12.05
CA GLY A 97 5.18 1.88 12.07
C GLY A 97 4.59 1.77 13.48
N LEU A 98 5.03 0.78 14.27
CA LEU A 98 4.62 0.61 15.66
C LEU A 98 5.11 1.78 16.53
N ASP A 99 6.39 2.15 16.40
CA ASP A 99 6.98 3.26 17.14
C ASP A 99 6.23 4.59 16.84
N ALA A 100 5.90 4.84 15.57
CA ALA A 100 5.15 6.03 15.15
C ALA A 100 3.71 6.03 15.70
N PHE A 101 3.06 4.86 15.72
CA PHE A 101 1.71 4.72 16.26
C PHE A 101 1.69 4.96 17.78
N GLU A 102 2.62 4.36 18.53
CA GLU A 102 2.75 4.57 19.98
C GLU A 102 2.96 6.05 20.31
N LYS A 103 3.86 6.72 19.57
CA LYS A 103 4.12 8.14 19.74
C LYS A 103 2.87 8.99 19.47
N ALA A 104 2.18 8.76 18.34
CA ALA A 104 0.97 9.50 18.01
C ALA A 104 -0.13 9.32 19.06
N PHE A 105 -0.26 8.11 19.62
CA PHE A 105 -1.20 7.83 20.69
C PHE A 105 -0.83 8.52 22.01
N GLN A 106 0.46 8.53 22.37
CA GLN A 106 0.96 9.26 23.54
C GLN A 106 0.75 10.77 23.42
N ASP A 107 0.99 11.34 22.24
CA ASP A 107 0.74 12.75 21.93
C ASP A 107 -0.74 13.07 22.10
N MET A 108 -1.63 12.24 21.56
CA MET A 108 -3.09 12.37 21.76
C MET A 108 -3.46 12.36 23.26
N LEU A 109 -2.94 11.41 24.05
CA LEU A 109 -3.22 11.34 25.49
C LEU A 109 -2.73 12.58 26.25
N ASN A 110 -1.60 13.16 25.83
CA ASN A 110 -1.06 14.37 26.45
C ASN A 110 -1.93 15.60 26.16
N THR A 111 -2.68 15.64 25.06
CA THR A 111 -3.63 16.74 24.78
C THR A 111 -4.87 16.75 25.69
N LEU A 112 -5.13 15.63 26.37
CA LEU A 112 -6.27 15.48 27.29
C LEU A 112 -5.93 15.81 28.75
N LYS A 113 -4.64 16.04 29.05
CA LYS A 113 -4.16 16.46 30.38
C LYS A 113 -4.17 17.97 30.49
#